data_AF-A0A5C6G2I1-F1
#
_entry.id   AF-A0A5C6G2I1-F1
#
_cell.length_a   1.000
_cell.length_b   1.000
_cell.length_c   1.000
_cell.angle_alpha   90.00
_cell.angle_beta   90.00
_cell.angle_gamma   90.00
#
_symmetry.space_group_name_H-M   'P 1'
#
loop_
_entity.id
_entity.type
_entity.pdbx_description
1 polymer ?
#
loop_
_entity_poly.entity_id
_entity_poly.type
_entity_poly.pdbx_seq_one_letter_code
_entity_poly.pdbx_strand_id
1 'polypeptide(L)'
;MAAPYRLREQLPPPKHPDDGLPTSETTSLSDHRVFLHHPCYPKNSSTLLILTALDPQKTENSYQIHYGLHHETARIACAIVANCRWDGFLSESNAPDATPLALAPDDLLLGRDYYFHVPARDGDAGPYPTVPSFEHFAFPHNNLPPTWNAPELKLQSRPRDTIHTRDKSCRITASVLGNEVAHLIPQREDAWFAVNQMTMYAVRTEASPSNATNDTSNALLLRSDLHQAFDNRQLVLVPKWGAWAIHVLSGLPGEELAAVYHNVPPQALSGLAVEYLFARFAWTVLGQTTFVRAGVARRLVLVGEDGRSHASDVSGKEFRDGFLPALAKGKSRSQSRSHSPKKRTRDELVQDEWGDLSDSTDGDVGDSDWGTRGRARKRLSHAFNSVSVSSSAASSFGGWRDALKDDDIREAPSEDKNRPPKMAISTVTTTPAITETTTITKTARATE
;
A
#
# COMPACT_ATOMS: atom_id res chain seq x y z
N MET A 1 -39.21 -22.62 -37.95
CA MET A 1 -39.39 -21.52 -36.99
C MET A 1 -38.01 -20.97 -36.66
N ALA A 2 -37.70 -19.72 -37.00
CA ALA A 2 -36.44 -19.10 -36.63
C ALA A 2 -36.40 -18.91 -35.11
N ALA A 3 -35.33 -19.35 -34.45
CA ALA A 3 -35.16 -19.09 -33.02
C ALA A 3 -35.24 -17.57 -32.79
N PRO A 4 -36.11 -17.08 -31.88
CA PRO A 4 -36.21 -15.66 -31.63
C PRO A 4 -34.84 -15.15 -31.19
N TYR A 5 -34.39 -14.03 -31.78
CA TYR A 5 -33.19 -13.32 -31.35
C TYR A 5 -33.37 -12.96 -29.86
N ARG A 6 -32.78 -13.75 -28.96
CA ARG A 6 -32.85 -13.52 -27.52
C ARG A 6 -31.66 -12.65 -27.11
N LEU A 7 -31.95 -11.43 -26.68
CA LEU A 7 -31.00 -10.67 -25.89
C LEU A 7 -30.73 -11.45 -24.60
N ARG A 8 -29.45 -11.56 -24.22
CA ARG A 8 -29.06 -12.17 -22.96
C ARG A 8 -29.44 -11.25 -21.81
N GLU A 9 -29.67 -11.84 -20.64
CA GLU A 9 -29.87 -11.09 -19.40
C GLU A 9 -28.63 -10.24 -19.08
N GLN A 10 -28.86 -9.16 -18.33
CA GLN A 10 -27.78 -8.30 -17.85
C GLN A 10 -26.84 -9.13 -16.96
N LEU A 11 -25.54 -8.85 -17.07
CA LEU A 11 -24.57 -9.47 -16.17
C LEU A 11 -24.85 -9.01 -14.73
N PRO A 12 -24.88 -9.92 -13.76
CA PRO A 12 -24.94 -9.52 -12.36
C PRO A 12 -23.64 -8.81 -11.97
N PRO A 13 -23.64 -8.01 -10.89
CA PRO A 13 -22.42 -7.50 -10.29
C PRO A 13 -21.42 -8.63 -9.99
N PRO A 14 -20.10 -8.38 -10.09
CA PRO A 14 -19.10 -9.36 -9.69
C PRO A 14 -19.30 -9.79 -8.24
N LYS A 15 -19.24 -11.11 -7.99
CA LYS A 15 -19.34 -11.72 -6.67
C LYS A 15 -18.36 -12.88 -6.56
N HIS A 16 -17.82 -13.09 -5.37
CA HIS A 16 -17.04 -14.29 -5.09
C HIS A 16 -17.96 -15.53 -5.06
N PRO A 17 -17.48 -16.73 -5.42
CA PRO A 17 -18.31 -17.95 -5.45
C PRO A 17 -18.94 -18.37 -4.12
N ASP A 18 -18.43 -17.89 -2.98
CA ASP A 18 -18.97 -18.13 -1.64
C ASP A 18 -19.83 -16.96 -1.13
N ASP A 19 -20.32 -16.11 -2.04
CA ASP A 19 -21.01 -14.84 -1.80
C ASP A 19 -20.14 -13.70 -1.23
N GLY A 20 -18.84 -13.93 -1.05
CA GLY A 20 -17.86 -12.92 -0.66
C GLY A 20 -17.88 -12.61 0.83
N LEU A 21 -17.32 -11.44 1.18
CA LEU A 21 -17.35 -10.98 2.56
C LEU A 21 -18.78 -10.57 2.96
N PRO A 22 -19.32 -11.09 4.07
CA PRO A 22 -20.68 -10.82 4.49
C PRO A 22 -20.89 -9.35 4.87
N THR A 23 -21.89 -8.70 4.27
CA THR A 23 -22.26 -7.34 4.60
C THR A 23 -22.94 -7.29 5.96
N SER A 24 -22.33 -6.62 6.94
CA SER A 24 -23.04 -6.30 8.18
C SER A 24 -23.88 -5.03 7.96
N GLU A 25 -25.20 -5.11 8.23
CA GLU A 25 -26.16 -4.03 7.98
C GLU A 25 -25.95 -2.79 8.88
N THR A 26 -25.09 -2.88 9.89
CA THR A 26 -24.92 -1.85 10.93
C THR A 26 -23.49 -1.32 11.09
N THR A 27 -22.57 -1.70 10.22
CA THR A 27 -21.12 -1.47 10.45
C THR A 27 -20.69 -0.06 10.03
N SER A 28 -20.15 0.69 10.98
CA SER A 28 -19.50 1.97 10.73
C SER A 28 -18.16 1.74 10.03
N LEU A 29 -17.77 2.65 9.13
CA LEU A 29 -16.41 2.71 8.56
C LEU A 29 -15.30 2.68 9.64
N SER A 30 -15.61 3.15 10.85
CA SER A 30 -14.68 3.11 11.97
C SER A 30 -14.47 1.71 12.57
N ASP A 31 -15.41 0.79 12.40
CA ASP A 31 -15.36 -0.59 12.93
C ASP A 31 -14.35 -1.45 12.17
N HIS A 32 -13.97 -1.04 10.95
CA HIS A 32 -13.06 -1.78 10.09
C HIS A 32 -11.66 -1.17 10.01
N ARG A 33 -11.24 -0.36 10.99
CA ARG A 33 -9.93 0.30 10.95
C ARG A 33 -9.10 -0.06 12.16
N VAL A 34 -7.91 -0.58 11.91
CA VAL A 34 -6.89 -0.87 12.90
C VAL A 34 -5.82 0.20 12.82
N PHE A 35 -5.62 0.90 13.92
CA PHE A 35 -4.62 1.94 14.11
C PHE A 35 -3.39 1.31 14.75
N LEU A 36 -2.28 1.40 14.03
CA LEU A 36 -0.99 0.90 14.47
C LEU A 36 -0.14 2.10 14.86
N HIS A 37 0.34 2.12 16.10
CA HIS A 37 0.93 3.29 16.74
C HIS A 37 2.39 3.06 17.13
N HIS A 38 3.14 4.15 17.20
CA HIS A 38 4.46 4.21 17.81
C HIS A 38 4.31 4.50 19.31
N PRO A 39 4.93 3.71 20.21
CA PRO A 39 4.71 3.82 21.66
C PRO A 39 5.25 5.11 22.28
N CYS A 40 6.40 5.60 21.79
CA CYS A 40 7.09 6.78 22.33
C CYS A 40 6.52 8.15 21.90
N TYR A 41 5.42 8.19 21.13
CA TYR A 41 4.82 9.46 20.69
C TYR A 41 3.42 9.67 21.30
N PRO A 42 2.97 10.93 21.47
CA PRO A 42 1.63 11.22 21.98
C PRO A 42 0.53 10.59 21.11
N LYS A 43 -0.55 10.11 21.72
CA LYS A 43 -1.63 9.35 21.05
C LYS A 43 -2.21 10.02 19.79
N ASN A 44 -2.30 11.35 19.78
CA ASN A 44 -2.81 12.12 18.62
C ASN A 44 -1.84 12.18 17.43
N SER A 45 -0.60 11.73 17.61
CA SER A 45 0.47 11.73 16.63
C SER A 45 1.26 10.43 16.63
N SER A 46 0.80 9.37 17.30
CA SER A 46 1.51 8.09 17.34
C SER A 46 1.25 7.22 16.12
N THR A 47 0.20 7.48 15.33
CA THR A 47 -0.23 6.57 14.26
C THR A 47 0.81 6.40 13.15
N LEU A 48 1.36 5.19 13.06
CA LEU A 48 2.25 4.73 12.00
C LEU A 48 1.47 4.43 10.72
N LEU A 49 0.45 3.59 10.87
CA LEU A 49 -0.35 3.03 9.79
C LEU A 49 -1.80 2.90 10.24
N ILE A 50 -2.70 2.95 9.26
CA ILE A 50 -4.11 2.62 9.45
C ILE A 50 -4.46 1.62 8.37
N LEU A 51 -4.76 0.38 8.79
CA LEU A 51 -5.07 -0.72 7.88
C LEU A 51 -6.53 -1.15 8.09
N THR A 52 -7.15 -1.64 7.03
CA THR A 52 -8.54 -2.11 7.11
C THR A 52 -8.60 -3.53 7.66
N ALA A 53 -9.46 -3.75 8.66
CA ALA A 53 -9.84 -5.07 9.13
C ALA A 53 -10.90 -5.68 8.20
N LEU A 54 -10.49 -6.61 7.35
CA LEU A 54 -11.33 -7.30 6.37
C LEU A 54 -11.28 -8.83 6.53
N ASP A 55 -10.49 -9.35 7.49
CA ASP A 55 -10.36 -10.78 7.73
C ASP A 55 -11.55 -11.26 8.59
N PRO A 56 -12.47 -12.09 8.07
CA PRO A 56 -13.66 -12.48 8.82
C PRO A 56 -13.32 -13.53 9.88
N GLN A 57 -13.84 -13.33 11.09
CA GLN A 57 -13.85 -14.33 12.16
C GLN A 57 -15.30 -14.74 12.43
N LYS A 58 -15.58 -16.02 12.20
CA LYS A 58 -16.86 -16.62 12.58
C LYS A 58 -16.74 -17.14 14.01
N THR A 59 -17.55 -16.62 14.90
CA THR A 59 -17.67 -17.18 16.26
C THR A 59 -18.62 -18.36 16.19
N GLU A 60 -18.17 -19.54 16.59
CA GLU A 60 -19.08 -20.69 16.73
C GLU A 60 -20.22 -20.28 17.67
N ASN A 61 -21.47 -20.34 17.18
CA ASN A 61 -22.71 -19.96 17.88
C ASN A 61 -23.17 -18.49 17.79
N SER A 62 -22.53 -17.64 16.98
CA SER A 62 -23.05 -16.30 16.69
C SER A 62 -23.32 -16.11 15.20
N TYR A 63 -24.46 -15.50 14.87
CA TYR A 63 -24.71 -14.98 13.52
C TYR A 63 -23.88 -13.71 13.23
N GLN A 64 -23.21 -13.15 14.25
CA GLN A 64 -22.39 -11.96 14.12
C GLN A 64 -20.98 -12.31 13.66
N ILE A 65 -20.56 -11.65 12.59
CA ILE A 65 -19.24 -11.82 11.99
C ILE A 65 -18.38 -10.64 12.41
N HIS A 66 -17.28 -10.95 13.08
CA HIS A 66 -16.29 -9.95 13.43
C HIS A 66 -15.25 -9.87 12.32
N TYR A 67 -14.72 -8.68 12.10
CA TYR A 67 -13.65 -8.46 11.15
C TYR A 67 -12.40 -8.07 11.92
N GLY A 68 -11.30 -8.76 11.62
CA GLY A 68 -9.98 -8.47 12.15
C GLY A 68 -8.99 -8.13 11.04
N LEU A 69 -7.76 -7.91 11.47
CA LEU A 69 -6.60 -7.74 10.59
C LEU A 69 -5.60 -8.86 10.87
N HIS A 70 -5.15 -9.54 9.84
CA HIS A 70 -4.13 -10.58 9.93
C HIS A 70 -2.87 -10.09 10.65
N HIS A 71 -2.56 -10.73 11.78
CA HIS A 71 -1.56 -10.27 12.76
C HIS A 71 -0.17 -10.11 12.14
N GLU A 72 0.33 -11.13 11.45
CA GLU A 72 1.68 -11.07 10.86
C GLU A 72 1.78 -10.04 9.74
N THR A 73 0.71 -9.84 8.95
CA THR A 73 0.69 -8.78 7.92
C THR A 73 0.82 -7.41 8.55
N ALA A 74 0.09 -7.14 9.63
CA ALA A 74 0.17 -5.89 10.38
C ALA A 74 1.56 -5.70 11.00
N ARG A 75 2.11 -6.75 11.63
CA ARG A 75 3.43 -6.72 12.28
C ARG A 75 4.55 -6.43 11.27
N ILE A 76 4.55 -7.10 10.13
CA ILE A 76 5.54 -6.86 9.06
C ILE A 76 5.39 -5.44 8.49
N ALA A 77 4.16 -4.95 8.29
CA ALA A 77 3.95 -3.58 7.83
C ALA A 77 4.54 -2.55 8.80
N CYS A 78 4.32 -2.71 10.11
CA CYS A 78 4.96 -1.88 11.12
C CYS A 78 6.48 -2.00 11.12
N ALA A 79 7.01 -3.22 11.00
CA ALA A 79 8.44 -3.46 10.98
C ALA A 79 9.11 -2.83 9.74
N ILE A 80 8.45 -2.79 8.58
CA ILE A 80 8.90 -2.04 7.40
C ILE A 80 9.04 -0.55 7.72
N VAL A 81 8.02 0.05 8.35
CA VAL A 81 8.06 1.46 8.79
C VAL A 81 9.18 1.68 9.80
N ALA A 82 9.43 0.71 10.68
CA ALA A 82 10.52 0.72 11.65
C ALA A 82 11.87 0.26 11.07
N ASN A 83 12.09 0.39 9.76
CA ASN A 83 13.35 0.04 9.08
C ASN A 83 13.73 -1.45 9.21
N CYS A 84 12.80 -2.34 8.87
CA CYS A 84 12.97 -3.79 8.87
C CYS A 84 13.33 -4.38 10.24
N ARG A 85 12.83 -3.80 11.33
CA ARG A 85 12.98 -4.32 12.70
C ARG A 85 12.03 -5.50 12.95
N TRP A 86 12.39 -6.68 12.41
CA TRP A 86 11.60 -7.92 12.52
C TRP A 86 11.49 -8.45 13.95
N ASP A 87 12.34 -7.99 14.86
CA ASP A 87 12.32 -8.27 16.29
C ASP A 87 11.24 -7.47 17.05
N GLY A 88 10.53 -6.57 16.35
CA GLY A 88 9.40 -5.85 16.94
C GLY A 88 8.11 -6.67 17.04
N PHE A 89 7.26 -6.27 17.98
CA PHE A 89 6.01 -6.95 18.33
C PHE A 89 4.87 -5.96 18.55
N LEU A 90 3.63 -6.44 18.48
CA LEU A 90 2.43 -5.65 18.75
C LEU A 90 1.94 -5.86 20.19
N SER A 91 1.40 -4.80 20.78
CA SER A 91 0.78 -4.78 22.11
C SER A 91 -0.41 -3.82 22.14
N GLU A 92 -1.31 -3.97 23.12
CA GLU A 92 -2.40 -3.01 23.38
C GLU A 92 -1.96 -1.81 24.24
N SER A 93 -0.79 -1.92 24.88
CA SER A 93 -0.23 -0.87 25.73
C SER A 93 0.93 -0.14 25.04
N ASN A 94 1.07 1.16 25.30
CA ASN A 94 2.24 1.94 24.88
C ASN A 94 3.36 1.95 25.93
N ALA A 95 3.19 1.24 27.05
CA ALA A 95 4.16 1.21 28.14
C ALA A 95 5.49 0.57 27.69
N PRO A 96 6.66 1.03 28.16
CA PRO A 96 7.96 0.49 27.76
C PRO A 96 8.17 -0.98 28.14
N ASP A 97 7.47 -1.47 29.16
CA ASP A 97 7.47 -2.85 29.67
C ASP A 97 6.34 -3.71 29.09
N ALA A 98 5.66 -3.20 28.04
CA ALA A 98 4.59 -3.93 27.38
C ALA A 98 5.07 -5.28 26.85
N THR A 99 4.25 -6.31 27.01
CA THR A 99 4.50 -7.65 26.48
C THR A 99 3.87 -7.83 25.10
N PRO A 100 4.41 -8.73 24.27
CA PRO A 100 3.78 -9.14 23.02
C PRO A 100 2.36 -9.66 23.23
N LEU A 101 1.48 -9.43 22.26
CA LEU A 101 0.20 -10.12 22.17
C LEU A 101 0.40 -11.63 22.14
N ALA A 102 -0.44 -12.36 22.87
CA ALA A 102 -0.49 -13.82 22.85
C ALA A 102 -1.22 -14.33 21.59
N LEU A 103 -0.71 -13.96 20.42
CA LEU A 103 -1.26 -14.30 19.11
C LEU A 103 -0.21 -15.01 18.26
N ALA A 104 -0.62 -16.06 17.58
CA ALA A 104 0.16 -16.69 16.52
C ALA A 104 0.25 -15.76 15.29
N PRO A 105 1.20 -16.00 14.35
CA PRO A 105 1.34 -15.18 13.14
C PRO A 105 0.05 -15.07 12.31
N ASP A 106 -0.70 -16.16 12.22
CA ASP A 106 -1.91 -16.29 11.39
C ASP A 106 -3.21 -15.90 12.12
N ASP A 107 -3.12 -15.47 13.38
CA ASP A 107 -4.26 -14.99 14.16
C ASP A 107 -4.70 -13.59 13.71
N LEU A 108 -5.86 -13.14 14.21
CA LEU A 108 -6.45 -11.86 13.85
C LEU A 108 -6.37 -10.84 14.99
N LEU A 109 -6.04 -9.61 14.63
CA LEU A 109 -6.18 -8.42 15.45
C LEU A 109 -7.64 -7.94 15.38
N LEU A 110 -8.38 -8.14 16.46
CA LEU A 110 -9.82 -7.80 16.55
C LEU A 110 -10.07 -6.43 17.19
N GLY A 111 -9.06 -5.89 17.87
CA GLY A 111 -9.09 -4.57 18.47
C GLY A 111 -8.82 -3.47 17.45
N ARG A 112 -8.85 -2.23 17.95
CA ARG A 112 -8.70 -1.03 17.12
C ARG A 112 -7.34 -0.37 17.22
N ASP A 113 -6.75 -0.36 18.41
CA ASP A 113 -5.52 0.39 18.69
C ASP A 113 -4.45 -0.58 19.17
N TYR A 114 -3.33 -0.62 18.45
CA TYR A 114 -2.17 -1.41 18.82
C TYR A 114 -0.89 -0.58 18.70
N TYR A 115 0.09 -0.87 19.55
CA TYR A 115 1.39 -0.23 19.57
C TYR A 115 2.45 -1.21 19.10
N PHE A 116 3.29 -0.78 18.15
CA PHE A 116 4.42 -1.56 17.67
C PHE A 116 5.67 -1.22 18.48
N HIS A 117 6.11 -2.17 19.29
CA HIS A 117 7.29 -2.05 20.13
C HIS A 117 8.49 -2.66 19.44
N VAL A 118 9.64 -2.04 19.64
CA VAL A 118 10.92 -2.49 19.08
C VAL A 118 11.90 -2.58 20.26
N PRO A 119 12.52 -3.75 20.50
CA PRO A 119 13.50 -3.89 21.56
C PRO A 119 14.65 -2.88 21.41
N ALA A 120 15.04 -2.22 22.50
CA ALA A 120 16.15 -1.28 22.48
C ALA A 120 17.46 -2.02 22.12
N ARG A 121 18.25 -1.44 21.21
CA ARG A 121 19.63 -1.87 20.97
C ARG A 121 20.54 -0.89 21.72
N ASP A 122 21.54 -1.42 22.42
CA ASP A 122 22.63 -0.63 23.01
C ASP A 122 22.22 0.45 24.04
N GLY A 123 21.10 0.24 24.76
CA GLY A 123 20.68 1.11 25.86
C GLY A 123 20.01 2.44 25.45
N ASP A 124 19.76 2.65 24.16
CA ASP A 124 18.97 3.79 23.68
C ASP A 124 17.47 3.53 23.94
N ALA A 125 16.96 4.13 25.02
CA ALA A 125 15.55 4.08 25.41
C ALA A 125 14.66 5.09 24.64
N GLY A 126 15.23 5.82 23.68
CA GLY A 126 14.52 6.80 22.87
C GLY A 126 13.55 6.16 21.85
N PRO A 127 12.78 6.99 21.13
CA PRO A 127 11.95 6.51 20.02
C PRO A 127 12.82 5.81 18.98
N TYR A 128 12.35 4.68 18.46
CA TYR A 128 13.04 4.01 17.35
C TYR A 128 12.87 4.82 16.05
N PRO A 129 13.87 4.82 15.16
CA PRO A 129 13.79 5.58 13.93
C PRO A 129 12.82 4.93 12.92
N THR A 130 12.13 5.75 12.14
CA THR A 130 11.19 5.29 11.10
C THR A 130 11.61 5.68 9.69
N VAL A 131 11.26 4.87 8.70
CA VAL A 131 11.52 5.14 7.28
C VAL A 131 10.44 6.09 6.74
N PRO A 132 10.82 7.28 6.21
CA PRO A 132 9.82 8.29 5.85
C PRO A 132 9.13 8.09 4.51
N SER A 133 9.78 7.39 3.56
CA SER A 133 9.22 7.07 2.25
C SER A 133 9.96 5.89 1.64
N PHE A 134 9.41 5.34 0.55
CA PHE A 134 10.07 4.25 -0.17
C PHE A 134 11.47 4.62 -0.69
N GLU A 135 11.68 5.88 -1.10
CA GLU A 135 13.00 6.37 -1.54
C GLU A 135 14.10 6.21 -0.47
N HIS A 136 13.72 6.30 0.81
CA HIS A 136 14.64 6.17 1.96
C HIS A 136 14.71 4.74 2.50
N PHE A 137 13.96 3.81 1.92
CA PHE A 137 13.89 2.43 2.37
C PHE A 137 15.12 1.66 1.90
N ALA A 138 15.88 1.08 2.83
CA ALA A 138 16.94 0.14 2.49
C ALA A 138 16.35 -1.28 2.38
N PHE A 139 16.55 -1.94 1.24
CA PHE A 139 16.03 -3.28 1.01
C PHE A 139 16.78 -4.31 1.88
N PRO A 140 16.06 -5.17 2.64
CA PRO A 140 16.66 -6.13 3.56
C PRO A 140 17.13 -7.41 2.84
N HIS A 141 18.18 -7.31 2.02
CA HIS A 141 18.75 -8.46 1.30
C HIS A 141 19.04 -9.64 2.23
N ASN A 142 18.65 -10.84 1.80
CA ASN A 142 18.83 -12.10 2.55
C ASN A 142 18.23 -12.10 3.97
N ASN A 143 17.38 -11.12 4.31
CA ASN A 143 16.78 -10.96 5.63
C ASN A 143 15.30 -10.57 5.49
N LEU A 144 14.59 -11.22 4.57
CA LEU A 144 13.12 -11.12 4.51
C LEU A 144 12.48 -11.80 5.74
N PRO A 145 11.27 -11.39 6.15
CA PRO A 145 10.56 -12.06 7.23
C PRO A 145 10.42 -13.58 6.96
N PRO A 146 10.50 -14.44 7.99
CA PRO A 146 10.46 -15.89 7.80
C PRO A 146 9.24 -16.38 7.00
N THR A 147 8.09 -15.75 7.17
CA THR A 147 6.84 -16.06 6.45
C THR A 147 6.92 -15.82 4.94
N TRP A 148 7.82 -14.95 4.47
CA TRP A 148 8.06 -14.72 3.04
C TRP A 148 9.01 -15.75 2.41
N ASN A 149 9.80 -16.44 3.24
CA ASN A 149 10.75 -17.46 2.81
C ASN A 149 10.25 -18.90 3.05
N ALA A 150 8.97 -19.05 3.41
CA ALA A 150 8.36 -20.33 3.67
C ALA A 150 8.48 -21.27 2.43
N PRO A 151 8.88 -22.55 2.60
CA PRO A 151 9.05 -23.48 1.48
C PRO A 151 7.82 -23.63 0.59
N GLU A 152 6.63 -23.51 1.18
CA GLU A 152 5.32 -23.64 0.53
C GLU A 152 5.03 -22.47 -0.43
N LEU A 153 5.68 -21.33 -0.23
CA LEU A 153 5.50 -20.10 -1.02
C LEU A 153 6.52 -19.96 -2.14
N LYS A 154 7.43 -20.92 -2.30
CA LYS A 154 8.48 -20.90 -3.32
C LYS A 154 7.87 -20.83 -4.73
N LEU A 155 8.31 -19.84 -5.48
CA LEU A 155 7.88 -19.64 -6.85
C LEU A 155 8.81 -20.38 -7.81
N GLN A 156 8.23 -21.14 -8.74
CA GLN A 156 9.01 -21.86 -9.75
C GLN A 156 9.71 -20.87 -10.68
N SER A 157 11.02 -21.03 -10.90
CA SER A 157 11.76 -20.19 -11.85
C SER A 157 11.33 -20.45 -13.30
N ARG A 158 11.21 -19.38 -14.10
CA ARG A 158 10.80 -19.41 -15.52
C ARG A 158 11.61 -18.40 -16.35
N PRO A 159 12.94 -18.56 -16.46
CA PRO A 159 13.81 -17.47 -16.87
C PRO A 159 13.74 -17.09 -18.36
N ARG A 160 13.18 -17.97 -19.20
CA ARG A 160 13.12 -17.76 -20.66
C ARG A 160 11.77 -17.23 -21.14
N ASP A 161 10.75 -17.25 -20.29
CA ASP A 161 9.39 -16.92 -20.69
C ASP A 161 9.20 -15.39 -20.69
N THR A 162 8.51 -14.87 -21.71
CA THR A 162 7.94 -13.52 -21.63
C THR A 162 6.78 -13.50 -20.63
N ILE A 163 6.43 -12.33 -20.10
CA ILE A 163 5.31 -12.19 -19.15
C ILE A 163 4.00 -12.73 -19.75
N HIS A 164 3.72 -12.41 -21.02
CA HIS A 164 2.51 -12.89 -21.70
C HIS A 164 2.49 -14.40 -21.89
N THR A 165 3.62 -15.03 -22.23
CA THR A 165 3.71 -16.49 -22.40
C THR A 165 3.65 -17.23 -21.06
N ARG A 166 4.24 -16.64 -20.01
CA ARG A 166 4.27 -17.19 -18.65
C ARG A 166 2.88 -17.16 -18.01
N ASP A 167 2.24 -15.99 -18.03
CA ASP A 167 0.99 -15.78 -17.29
C ASP A 167 -0.22 -16.17 -18.12
N LYS A 168 -0.27 -15.87 -19.43
CA LYS A 168 -1.39 -16.13 -20.37
C LYS A 168 -2.71 -15.43 -20.04
N SER A 169 -2.98 -15.14 -18.77
CA SER A 169 -4.18 -14.50 -18.25
C SER A 169 -3.87 -13.71 -16.97
N CYS A 170 -4.79 -12.84 -16.57
CA CYS A 170 -4.69 -12.08 -15.33
C CYS A 170 -4.40 -13.01 -14.15
N ARG A 171 -3.36 -12.70 -13.37
CA ARG A 171 -2.96 -13.48 -12.19
C ARG A 171 -3.90 -13.36 -10.99
N ILE A 172 -4.93 -12.52 -11.08
CA ILE A 172 -6.00 -12.44 -10.07
C ILE A 172 -7.28 -13.14 -10.58
N THR A 173 -7.80 -12.74 -11.75
CA THR A 173 -9.13 -13.17 -12.23
C THR A 173 -9.13 -14.31 -13.24
N ALA A 174 -7.96 -14.74 -13.73
CA ALA A 174 -7.83 -15.60 -14.91
C ALA A 174 -8.45 -15.03 -16.21
N SER A 175 -8.85 -13.75 -16.24
CA SER A 175 -9.31 -13.07 -17.46
C SER A 175 -8.22 -13.08 -18.52
N VAL A 176 -8.56 -13.40 -19.77
CA VAL A 176 -7.63 -13.34 -20.93
C VAL A 176 -7.77 -12.04 -21.72
N LEU A 177 -8.78 -11.22 -21.43
CA LEU A 177 -9.08 -9.99 -22.13
C LEU A 177 -8.69 -8.77 -21.29
N GLY A 178 -8.23 -7.70 -21.96
CA GLY A 178 -7.96 -6.40 -21.33
C GLY A 178 -6.84 -6.46 -20.29
N ASN A 179 -5.81 -7.27 -20.54
CA ASN A 179 -4.71 -7.48 -19.62
C ASN A 179 -3.51 -6.58 -19.94
N GLU A 180 -2.84 -6.13 -18.89
CA GLU A 180 -1.69 -5.23 -18.91
C GLU A 180 -0.55 -5.78 -18.05
N VAL A 181 0.68 -5.40 -18.41
CA VAL A 181 1.87 -5.75 -17.64
C VAL A 181 1.98 -4.82 -16.44
N ALA A 182 1.80 -5.38 -15.25
CA ALA A 182 1.90 -4.68 -13.98
C ALA A 182 3.25 -4.95 -13.31
N HIS A 183 4.02 -3.89 -13.06
CA HIS A 183 5.31 -4.01 -12.38
C HIS A 183 5.10 -4.07 -10.86
N LEU A 184 5.82 -4.97 -10.19
CA LEU A 184 5.86 -5.08 -8.74
C LEU A 184 6.57 -3.85 -8.16
N ILE A 185 7.81 -3.60 -8.57
CA ILE A 185 8.50 -2.33 -8.32
C ILE A 185 8.25 -1.44 -9.54
N PRO A 186 7.48 -0.34 -9.39
CA PRO A 186 7.16 0.53 -10.51
C PRO A 186 8.42 1.17 -11.13
N GLN A 187 8.39 1.37 -12.45
CA GLN A 187 9.52 1.95 -13.20
C GLN A 187 9.96 3.32 -12.67
N ARG A 188 9.04 4.11 -12.12
CA ARG A 188 9.39 5.42 -11.51
C ARG A 188 10.37 5.32 -10.33
N GLU A 189 10.53 4.12 -9.76
CA GLU A 189 11.43 3.85 -8.65
C GLU A 189 12.80 3.30 -9.13
N ASP A 190 13.17 3.46 -10.41
CA ASP A 190 14.46 3.02 -10.98
C ASP A 190 15.68 3.47 -10.16
N ALA A 191 15.66 4.70 -9.63
CA ALA A 191 16.73 5.21 -8.78
C ALA A 191 16.86 4.40 -7.48
N TRP A 192 15.74 4.12 -6.82
CA TRP A 192 15.71 3.27 -5.62
C TRP A 192 16.17 1.84 -5.95
N PHE A 193 15.72 1.31 -7.09
CA PHE A 193 16.06 -0.03 -7.56
C PHE A 193 17.57 -0.19 -7.77
N ALA A 194 18.22 0.81 -8.36
CA ALA A 194 19.67 0.84 -8.59
C ALA A 194 20.46 0.95 -7.28
N VAL A 195 20.08 1.89 -6.39
CA VAL A 195 20.76 2.10 -5.09
C VAL A 195 20.69 0.85 -4.22
N ASN A 196 19.56 0.15 -4.24
CA ASN A 196 19.36 -1.11 -3.50
C ASN A 196 19.83 -2.35 -4.27
N GLN A 197 20.61 -2.21 -5.35
CA GLN A 197 21.20 -3.34 -6.09
C GLN A 197 20.18 -4.43 -6.46
N MET A 198 18.94 -4.03 -6.75
CA MET A 198 17.84 -4.98 -6.93
C MET A 198 17.99 -5.82 -8.21
N THR A 199 18.87 -5.42 -9.13
CA THR A 199 19.26 -6.19 -10.33
C THR A 199 19.75 -7.60 -10.00
N MET A 200 20.24 -7.87 -8.78
CA MET A 200 20.68 -9.20 -8.37
C MET A 200 19.56 -10.26 -8.40
N TYR A 201 18.30 -9.84 -8.31
CA TYR A 201 17.13 -10.73 -8.40
C TYR A 201 16.54 -10.80 -9.81
N ALA A 202 17.06 -10.00 -10.75
CA ALA A 202 16.61 -10.02 -12.14
C ALA A 202 17.07 -11.29 -12.85
N VAL A 203 16.23 -11.78 -13.75
CA VAL A 203 16.56 -12.92 -14.59
C VAL A 203 17.47 -12.49 -15.74
N ARG A 204 17.26 -11.28 -16.29
CA ARG A 204 18.05 -10.74 -17.40
C ARG A 204 19.08 -9.77 -16.86
N THR A 205 20.30 -10.28 -16.64
CA THR A 205 21.44 -9.49 -16.15
C THR A 205 21.90 -8.39 -17.13
N GLU A 206 21.49 -8.46 -18.40
CA GLU A 206 21.95 -7.56 -19.47
C GLU A 206 21.05 -6.33 -19.72
N ALA A 207 20.13 -6.02 -18.81
CA ALA A 207 19.29 -4.83 -18.94
C ALA A 207 20.14 -3.54 -18.87
N SER A 208 19.91 -2.61 -19.81
CA SER A 208 20.47 -1.26 -19.75
C SER A 208 20.17 -0.62 -18.37
N PRO A 209 21.11 0.14 -17.77
CA PRO A 209 20.88 0.84 -16.50
C PRO A 209 19.62 1.72 -16.50
N SER A 210 19.21 2.19 -17.68
CA SER A 210 18.03 3.04 -17.88
C SER A 210 16.68 2.30 -17.93
N ASN A 211 16.66 0.97 -17.81
CA ASN A 211 15.45 0.12 -17.86
C ASN A 211 15.56 -1.10 -16.91
N ALA A 212 16.31 -0.97 -15.82
CA ALA A 212 16.64 -2.08 -14.93
C ALA A 212 15.41 -2.72 -14.26
N THR A 213 14.32 -1.95 -14.06
CA THR A 213 13.05 -2.46 -13.52
C THR A 213 12.24 -3.28 -14.52
N ASN A 214 12.54 -3.22 -15.82
CA ASN A 214 11.83 -3.94 -16.88
C ASN A 214 12.35 -5.38 -17.01
N ASP A 215 12.20 -6.16 -15.93
CA ASP A 215 12.54 -7.58 -15.87
C ASP A 215 11.27 -8.43 -15.71
N THR A 216 11.26 -9.61 -16.31
CA THR A 216 10.11 -10.52 -16.26
C THR A 216 9.78 -10.97 -14.85
N SER A 217 10.77 -11.04 -13.95
CA SER A 217 10.56 -11.41 -12.55
C SER A 217 9.98 -10.27 -11.70
N ASN A 218 10.08 -9.02 -12.17
CA ASN A 218 9.52 -7.82 -11.52
C ASN A 218 8.12 -7.46 -12.06
N ALA A 219 7.47 -8.28 -12.87
CA ALA A 219 6.18 -7.92 -13.44
C ALA A 219 5.29 -9.13 -13.69
N LEU A 220 3.98 -8.92 -13.61
CA LEU A 220 2.95 -9.92 -13.83
C LEU A 220 1.75 -9.35 -14.60
N LEU A 221 0.97 -10.24 -15.22
CA LEU A 221 -0.16 -9.84 -16.04
C LEU A 221 -1.41 -9.62 -15.17
N LEU A 222 -1.99 -8.42 -15.23
CA LEU A 222 -3.23 -8.06 -14.52
C LEU A 222 -4.29 -7.53 -15.48
N ARG A 223 -5.57 -7.71 -15.16
CA ARG A 223 -6.67 -7.02 -15.85
C ARG A 223 -6.53 -5.51 -15.56
N SER A 224 -6.83 -4.65 -16.53
CA SER A 224 -6.52 -3.21 -16.46
C SER A 224 -7.08 -2.49 -15.22
N ASP A 225 -8.30 -2.82 -14.79
CA ASP A 225 -8.92 -2.30 -13.57
C ASP A 225 -8.15 -2.70 -12.29
N LEU A 226 -7.73 -3.97 -12.22
CA LEU A 226 -6.94 -4.49 -11.11
C LEU A 226 -5.49 -4.00 -11.14
N HIS A 227 -4.93 -3.76 -12.32
CA HIS A 227 -3.65 -3.09 -12.47
C HIS A 227 -3.71 -1.68 -11.91
N GLN A 228 -4.76 -0.92 -12.23
CA GLN A 228 -4.99 0.40 -11.64
C GLN A 228 -5.14 0.34 -10.11
N ALA A 229 -5.93 -0.60 -9.60
CA ALA A 229 -6.09 -0.78 -8.15
C ALA A 229 -4.78 -1.16 -7.46
N PHE A 230 -3.97 -2.00 -8.11
CA PHE A 230 -2.64 -2.37 -7.65
C PHE A 230 -1.76 -1.13 -7.53
N ASP A 231 -1.63 -0.32 -8.58
CA ASP A 231 -0.80 0.89 -8.61
C ASP A 231 -1.30 2.03 -7.72
N ASN A 232 -2.60 2.08 -7.46
CA ASN A 232 -3.19 2.94 -6.45
C ASN A 232 -2.98 2.44 -5.01
N ARG A 233 -2.23 1.34 -4.82
CA ARG A 233 -1.90 0.76 -3.50
C ARG A 233 -3.13 0.25 -2.74
N GLN A 234 -4.16 -0.18 -3.47
CA GLN A 234 -5.41 -0.66 -2.88
C GLN A 234 -5.39 -2.16 -2.59
N LEU A 235 -4.53 -2.91 -3.29
CA LEU A 235 -4.31 -4.34 -3.07
C LEU A 235 -2.83 -4.70 -3.19
N VAL A 236 -2.44 -5.80 -2.55
CA VAL A 236 -1.10 -6.38 -2.60
C VAL A 236 -1.17 -7.91 -2.49
N LEU A 237 -0.10 -8.60 -2.85
CA LEU A 237 0.06 -10.04 -2.59
C LEU A 237 0.93 -10.23 -1.35
N VAL A 238 0.42 -10.95 -0.35
CA VAL A 238 1.13 -11.22 0.91
C VAL A 238 0.96 -12.67 1.35
N PRO A 239 1.91 -13.23 2.12
CA PRO A 239 1.71 -14.50 2.81
C PRO A 239 0.61 -14.41 3.87
N LYS A 240 -0.34 -15.35 3.84
CA LYS A 240 -1.33 -15.62 4.90
C LYS A 240 -1.64 -17.11 4.95
N TRP A 241 -1.72 -17.72 6.13
CA TRP A 241 -2.16 -19.11 6.30
C TRP A 241 -1.42 -20.12 5.39
N GLY A 242 -0.11 -19.92 5.22
CA GLY A 242 0.74 -20.77 4.37
C GLY A 242 0.55 -20.62 2.85
N ALA A 243 -0.18 -19.60 2.38
CA ALA A 243 -0.40 -19.35 0.96
C ALA A 243 -0.18 -17.86 0.58
N TRP A 244 0.03 -17.60 -0.71
CA TRP A 244 -0.09 -16.25 -1.25
C TRP A 244 -1.55 -15.86 -1.29
N ALA A 245 -1.88 -14.69 -0.73
CA ALA A 245 -3.23 -14.15 -0.72
C ALA A 245 -3.25 -12.71 -1.23
N ILE A 246 -4.33 -12.36 -1.91
CA ILE A 246 -4.62 -10.96 -2.26
C ILE A 246 -5.11 -10.26 -1.01
N HIS A 247 -4.38 -9.26 -0.54
CA HIS A 247 -4.74 -8.44 0.60
C HIS A 247 -5.15 -7.05 0.13
N VAL A 248 -6.42 -6.72 0.37
CA VAL A 248 -6.99 -5.39 0.12
C VAL A 248 -6.71 -4.50 1.33
N LEU A 249 -6.13 -3.32 1.09
CA LEU A 249 -5.69 -2.40 2.14
C LEU A 249 -6.68 -1.26 2.43
N SER A 250 -7.67 -1.08 1.57
CA SER A 250 -8.64 0.01 1.68
C SER A 250 -10.00 -0.42 1.16
N GLY A 251 -11.06 0.01 1.84
CA GLY A 251 -12.44 -0.24 1.45
C GLY A 251 -13.27 -0.80 2.59
N LEU A 252 -14.50 -1.18 2.27
CA LEU A 252 -15.44 -1.85 3.17
C LEU A 252 -15.70 -3.29 2.71
N PRO A 253 -16.08 -4.22 3.61
CA PRO A 253 -16.36 -5.61 3.23
C PRO A 253 -17.34 -5.79 2.06
N GLY A 254 -18.33 -4.91 1.91
CA GLY A 254 -19.32 -4.98 0.84
C GLY A 254 -18.90 -4.34 -0.50
N GLU A 255 -17.75 -3.66 -0.55
CA GLU A 255 -17.23 -3.10 -1.80
C GLU A 255 -16.57 -4.19 -2.65
N GLU A 256 -16.74 -4.12 -3.97
CA GLU A 256 -16.30 -5.17 -4.90
C GLU A 256 -14.85 -5.62 -4.65
N LEU A 257 -13.93 -4.67 -4.44
CA LEU A 257 -12.52 -5.01 -4.26
C LEU A 257 -12.30 -5.94 -3.06
N ALA A 258 -12.91 -5.62 -1.92
CA ALA A 258 -12.81 -6.41 -0.70
C ALA A 258 -13.66 -7.69 -0.79
N ALA A 259 -14.92 -7.56 -1.20
CA ALA A 259 -15.89 -8.66 -1.25
C ALA A 259 -15.46 -9.78 -2.20
N VAL A 260 -14.82 -9.42 -3.33
CA VAL A 260 -14.48 -10.37 -4.40
C VAL A 260 -13.04 -10.86 -4.32
N TYR A 261 -12.10 -10.04 -3.86
CA TYR A 261 -10.68 -10.34 -3.99
C TYR A 261 -9.89 -10.44 -2.67
N HIS A 262 -10.42 -9.97 -1.53
CA HIS A 262 -9.68 -10.09 -0.26
C HIS A 262 -9.56 -11.55 0.18
N ASN A 263 -8.36 -11.96 0.60
CA ASN A 263 -8.01 -13.33 1.00
C ASN A 263 -8.25 -14.40 -0.08
N VAL A 264 -8.31 -13.99 -1.34
CA VAL A 264 -8.38 -14.92 -2.47
C VAL A 264 -6.96 -15.27 -2.90
N PRO A 265 -6.63 -16.56 -3.08
CA PRO A 265 -5.35 -16.94 -3.65
C PRO A 265 -5.27 -16.48 -5.11
N PRO A 266 -4.14 -15.88 -5.55
CA PRO A 266 -3.97 -15.56 -6.96
C PRO A 266 -3.88 -16.84 -7.79
N GLN A 267 -4.03 -16.70 -9.10
CA GLN A 267 -3.64 -17.75 -10.04
C GLN A 267 -2.18 -18.11 -9.83
N ALA A 268 -1.79 -19.35 -10.15
CA ALA A 268 -0.44 -19.86 -9.92
C ALA A 268 0.64 -18.86 -10.38
N LEU A 269 1.43 -18.41 -9.40
CA LEU A 269 2.53 -17.49 -9.60
C LEU A 269 3.79 -18.29 -9.95
N SER A 270 4.53 -17.82 -10.96
CA SER A 270 5.81 -18.41 -11.34
C SER A 270 6.70 -17.35 -11.96
N GLY A 271 8.01 -17.59 -11.96
CA GLY A 271 9.01 -16.72 -12.57
C GLY A 271 9.13 -15.33 -11.96
N LEU A 272 8.55 -15.08 -10.78
CA LEU A 272 8.67 -13.84 -10.02
C LEU A 272 9.71 -14.02 -8.91
N ALA A 273 10.41 -12.94 -8.57
CA ALA A 273 11.25 -12.89 -7.38
C ALA A 273 10.41 -12.53 -6.16
N VAL A 274 10.58 -13.27 -5.06
CA VAL A 274 9.88 -13.00 -3.80
C VAL A 274 10.28 -11.63 -3.25
N GLU A 275 11.51 -11.22 -3.50
CA GLU A 275 12.08 -9.94 -3.13
C GLU A 275 11.36 -8.78 -3.78
N TYR A 276 10.90 -8.93 -5.03
CA TYR A 276 10.11 -7.91 -5.70
C TYR A 276 8.66 -7.87 -5.20
N LEU A 277 8.07 -9.02 -4.82
CA LEU A 277 6.78 -9.05 -4.13
C LEU A 277 6.87 -8.35 -2.77
N PHE A 278 7.96 -8.57 -2.03
CA PHE A 278 8.20 -7.90 -0.76
C PHE A 278 8.43 -6.40 -0.94
N ALA A 279 9.23 -6.01 -1.93
CA ALA A 279 9.45 -4.61 -2.28
C ALA A 279 8.12 -3.92 -2.66
N ARG A 280 7.22 -4.60 -3.37
CA ARG A 280 5.86 -4.08 -3.62
C ARG A 280 5.11 -3.83 -2.32
N PHE A 281 5.16 -4.76 -1.38
CA PHE A 281 4.49 -4.59 -0.10
C PHE A 281 5.06 -3.42 0.69
N ALA A 282 6.40 -3.30 0.77
CA ALA A 282 7.06 -2.16 1.40
C ALA A 282 6.72 -0.83 0.71
N TRP A 283 6.73 -0.80 -0.62
CA TRP A 283 6.31 0.35 -1.41
C TRP A 283 4.90 0.77 -0.99
N THR A 284 3.93 -0.14 -1.02
CA THR A 284 2.54 0.10 -0.63
C THR A 284 2.41 0.64 0.79
N VAL A 285 3.03 -0.01 1.78
CA VAL A 285 2.99 0.38 3.20
C VAL A 285 3.56 1.78 3.41
N LEU A 286 4.74 2.06 2.87
CA LEU A 286 5.40 3.38 3.00
C LEU A 286 4.68 4.48 2.21
N GLY A 287 3.88 4.13 1.20
CA GLY A 287 3.01 5.08 0.51
C GLY A 287 1.74 5.46 1.29
N GLN A 288 1.38 4.67 2.30
CA GLN A 288 0.19 4.86 3.15
C GLN A 288 0.49 5.47 4.51
N THR A 289 1.74 5.43 5.01
CA THR A 289 2.06 6.04 6.30
C THR A 289 1.77 7.54 6.32
N THR A 290 1.10 7.99 7.37
CA THR A 290 0.85 9.41 7.66
C THR A 290 1.73 9.93 8.78
N PHE A 291 2.52 9.06 9.42
CA PHE A 291 3.29 9.32 10.63
C PHE A 291 4.17 10.55 10.50
N VAL A 292 4.92 10.62 9.39
CA VAL A 292 5.88 11.69 9.16
C VAL A 292 5.21 13.01 8.77
N ARG A 293 3.95 12.96 8.30
CA ARG A 293 3.18 14.16 7.94
C ARG A 293 2.58 14.87 9.15
N ALA A 294 2.45 14.19 10.29
CA ALA A 294 2.01 14.82 11.52
C ALA A 294 3.15 15.73 12.01
N GLY A 295 2.89 17.03 12.16
CA GLY A 295 3.90 18.09 12.34
C GLY A 295 4.74 18.06 13.63
N VAL A 296 4.84 16.91 14.30
CA VAL A 296 5.70 16.62 15.45
C VAL A 296 7.09 16.20 14.95
N ALA A 297 8.15 16.55 15.67
CA ALA A 297 9.50 16.11 15.35
C ALA A 297 9.61 14.57 15.44
N ARG A 298 10.26 13.94 14.46
CA ARG A 298 10.36 12.48 14.35
C ARG A 298 11.80 12.04 14.21
N ARG A 299 12.13 10.89 14.80
CA ARG A 299 13.36 10.20 14.51
C ARG A 299 13.19 9.43 13.19
N LEU A 300 13.89 9.85 12.16
CA LEU A 300 13.77 9.31 10.81
C LEU A 300 15.07 8.65 10.37
N VAL A 301 14.95 7.59 9.57
CA VAL A 301 16.06 7.01 8.82
C VAL A 301 16.20 7.81 7.53
N LEU A 302 17.32 8.52 7.39
CA LEU A 302 17.67 9.32 6.23
C LEU A 302 18.85 8.69 5.51
N VAL A 303 18.91 8.86 4.18
CA VAL A 303 20.06 8.45 3.37
C VAL A 303 20.97 9.66 3.21
N GLY A 304 22.20 9.57 3.69
CA GLY A 304 23.22 10.60 3.53
C GLY A 304 23.75 10.69 2.10
N GLU A 305 24.53 11.73 1.80
CA GLU A 305 25.18 11.91 0.48
C GLU A 305 26.15 10.77 0.14
N ASP A 306 26.65 10.06 1.15
CA ASP A 306 27.49 8.88 1.05
C ASP A 306 26.70 7.58 0.74
N GLY A 307 25.38 7.69 0.57
CA GLY A 307 24.48 6.56 0.35
C GLY A 307 24.21 5.73 1.60
N ARG A 308 24.71 6.12 2.78
CA ARG A 308 24.49 5.39 4.03
C ARG A 308 23.28 5.90 4.78
N SER A 309 22.51 4.97 5.32
CA SER A 309 21.38 5.30 6.19
C SER A 309 21.87 5.71 7.58
N HIS A 310 21.35 6.82 8.10
CA HIS A 310 21.56 7.26 9.49
C HIS A 310 20.25 7.72 10.11
N ALA A 311 20.14 7.63 11.44
CA ALA A 311 18.99 8.13 12.17
C ALA A 311 19.20 9.60 12.53
N SER A 312 18.21 10.44 12.26
CA SER A 312 18.22 11.87 12.62
C SER A 312 16.86 12.32 13.14
N ASP A 313 16.86 13.22 14.11
CA ASP A 313 15.64 13.88 14.58
C ASP A 313 15.32 15.05 13.65
N VAL A 314 14.21 14.93 12.93
CA VAL A 314 13.77 15.92 11.95
C VAL A 314 12.55 16.66 12.48
N SER A 315 12.61 17.99 12.49
CA SER A 315 11.47 18.79 12.92
C SER A 315 10.32 18.73 11.91
N GLY A 316 9.08 18.92 12.36
CA GLY A 316 7.92 18.93 11.46
C GLY A 316 8.00 20.01 10.38
N LYS A 317 8.77 21.08 10.59
CA LYS A 317 9.02 22.14 9.59
C LYS A 317 10.04 21.68 8.55
N GLU A 318 11.18 21.15 8.98
CA GLU A 318 12.19 20.57 8.08
C GLU A 318 11.61 19.46 7.20
N PHE A 319 10.72 18.64 7.77
CA PHE A 319 10.03 17.63 6.98
C PHE A 319 9.14 18.24 5.89
N ARG A 320 8.38 19.30 6.20
CA ARG A 320 7.52 19.95 5.21
C ARG A 320 8.30 20.68 4.13
N ASP A 321 9.41 21.32 4.50
CA ASP A 321 10.16 22.17 3.60
C ASP A 321 11.16 21.36 2.75
N GLY A 322 11.76 20.31 3.31
CA GLY A 322 12.77 19.48 2.65
C GLY A 322 12.25 18.17 2.04
N PHE A 323 11.31 17.49 2.71
CA PHE A 323 10.93 16.11 2.35
C PHE A 323 9.57 16.00 1.66
N LEU A 324 8.58 16.85 1.98
CA LEU A 324 7.30 16.84 1.28
C LEU A 324 7.39 17.13 -0.23
N PRO A 325 8.27 18.02 -0.75
CA PRO A 325 8.43 18.19 -2.19
C PRO A 325 8.91 16.91 -2.90
N ALA A 326 9.71 16.08 -2.23
CA ALA A 326 10.13 14.77 -2.72
C ALA A 326 8.98 13.73 -2.64
N LEU A 327 8.26 13.67 -1.51
CA LEU A 327 7.08 12.80 -1.36
C LEU A 327 5.90 13.19 -2.28
N ALA A 328 5.72 14.48 -2.59
CA ALA A 328 4.66 15.00 -3.46
C ALA A 328 4.89 14.68 -4.94
N LYS A 329 6.15 14.44 -5.38
CA LYS A 329 6.41 13.88 -6.72
C LYS A 329 5.76 12.49 -6.90
N GLY A 330 5.50 11.76 -5.82
CA GLY A 330 4.79 10.48 -5.84
C GLY A 330 3.26 10.58 -5.97
N LYS A 331 2.67 11.77 -5.71
CA LYS A 331 1.22 12.04 -5.78
C LYS A 331 0.98 13.38 -6.50
N SER A 332 0.73 13.32 -7.81
CA SER A 332 0.46 14.42 -8.77
C SER A 332 1.69 14.79 -9.61
N ARG A 333 1.74 14.63 -10.93
CA ARG A 333 0.70 14.69 -11.96
C ARG A 333 1.00 13.64 -13.03
N SER A 334 -0.04 12.99 -13.53
CA SER A 334 -0.20 12.77 -14.97
C SER A 334 -0.01 14.11 -15.69
N GLN A 335 1.24 14.53 -15.94
CA GLN A 335 1.52 15.57 -16.91
C GLN A 335 1.34 14.97 -18.29
N SER A 336 0.07 14.93 -18.70
CA SER A 336 -0.30 15.39 -20.03
C SER A 336 0.37 16.74 -20.27
N ARG A 337 1.58 16.71 -20.83
CA ARG A 337 2.18 17.83 -21.55
C ARG A 337 2.90 17.28 -22.76
N SER A 338 2.11 17.14 -23.82
CA SER A 338 2.55 17.32 -25.20
C SER A 338 3.39 18.60 -25.30
N HIS A 339 4.71 18.49 -25.31
CA HIS A 339 5.56 19.50 -25.91
C HIS A 339 5.50 19.30 -27.43
N SER A 340 4.40 19.75 -28.04
CA SER A 340 4.35 19.99 -29.47
C SER A 340 4.80 21.44 -29.70
N PRO A 341 5.99 21.68 -30.27
CA PRO A 341 6.42 23.03 -30.62
C PRO A 341 5.63 23.47 -31.86
N LYS A 342 4.64 24.34 -31.70
CA LYS A 342 4.11 25.10 -32.84
C LYS A 342 3.64 26.47 -32.40
N LYS A 343 4.50 27.46 -32.67
CA LYS A 343 4.05 28.69 -33.32
C LYS A 343 5.16 29.16 -34.24
N ARG A 344 4.99 28.84 -35.53
CA ARG A 344 5.67 29.51 -36.63
C ARG A 344 5.20 30.95 -36.67
N THR A 345 6.13 31.89 -36.69
CA THR A 345 5.98 33.18 -37.37
C THR A 345 5.77 32.90 -38.86
N ARG A 346 4.87 33.66 -39.47
CA ARG A 346 4.47 33.61 -40.88
C ARG A 346 5.06 34.83 -41.57
N ASP A 347 5.63 34.60 -42.76
CA ASP A 347 5.88 35.49 -43.93
C ASP A 347 7.14 34.93 -44.65
N GLU A 348 7.27 34.74 -45.96
CA GLU A 348 6.64 35.18 -47.22
C GLU A 348 6.93 34.09 -48.30
N LEU A 349 5.93 33.66 -49.10
CA LEU A 349 5.79 33.83 -50.57
C LEU A 349 6.61 32.92 -51.51
N VAL A 350 5.85 32.15 -52.35
CA VAL A 350 6.04 31.90 -53.81
C VAL A 350 7.14 30.86 -54.17
N GLN A 351 7.01 29.89 -55.08
CA GLN A 351 6.10 29.55 -56.19
C GLN A 351 6.23 28.04 -56.48
N ASP A 352 5.18 27.44 -57.03
CA ASP A 352 5.18 26.09 -57.57
C ASP A 352 5.67 26.11 -59.04
N GLU A 353 6.59 25.22 -59.43
CA GLU A 353 6.92 24.92 -60.82
C GLU A 353 7.08 23.40 -61.03
N TRP A 354 6.65 22.95 -62.21
CA TRP A 354 6.24 21.61 -62.63
C TRP A 354 7.39 20.66 -63.02
N GLY A 355 7.09 19.35 -63.08
CA GLY A 355 7.82 18.33 -63.88
C GLY A 355 8.14 17.07 -63.06
N ASP A 356 7.38 15.97 -63.13
CA ASP A 356 7.29 14.95 -64.19
C ASP A 356 8.46 13.94 -64.22
N LEU A 357 8.09 12.67 -64.50
CA LEU A 357 8.87 11.49 -64.90
C LEU A 357 9.16 10.37 -63.87
N SER A 358 8.39 9.28 -64.06
CA SER A 358 8.75 7.87 -64.24
C SER A 358 9.93 7.26 -63.46
N ASP A 359 9.74 6.07 -62.87
CA ASP A 359 10.06 4.77 -63.49
C ASP A 359 9.86 3.62 -62.48
N SER A 360 9.93 2.40 -62.99
CA SER A 360 9.24 1.18 -62.63
C SER A 360 10.04 0.24 -61.71
N THR A 361 9.31 -0.79 -61.24
CA THR A 361 9.75 -2.20 -61.00
C THR A 361 10.11 -2.64 -59.57
N ASP A 362 9.15 -3.37 -58.99
CA ASP A 362 9.19 -4.62 -58.22
C ASP A 362 10.42 -5.08 -57.43
N GLY A 363 10.18 -5.55 -56.19
CA GLY A 363 11.11 -6.38 -55.44
C GLY A 363 10.83 -6.59 -53.95
N ASP A 364 9.68 -7.21 -53.63
CA ASP A 364 9.40 -8.25 -52.61
C ASP A 364 9.95 -8.22 -51.14
N VAL A 365 9.04 -8.64 -50.24
CA VAL A 365 9.14 -9.17 -48.84
C VAL A 365 9.58 -8.26 -47.67
N GLY A 366 8.67 -8.07 -46.70
CA GLY A 366 9.05 -8.04 -45.28
C GLY A 366 8.40 -7.04 -44.31
N ASP A 367 7.19 -6.52 -44.58
CA ASP A 367 6.36 -5.78 -43.60
C ASP A 367 5.70 -6.81 -42.61
N SER A 368 5.49 -6.59 -41.31
CA SER A 368 4.89 -5.37 -40.76
C SER A 368 5.39 -4.98 -39.37
N ASP A 369 5.85 -3.74 -39.37
CA ASP A 369 6.07 -2.84 -38.26
C ASP A 369 4.76 -2.47 -37.56
N TRP A 370 4.95 -2.10 -36.30
CA TRP A 370 3.98 -1.53 -35.40
C TRP A 370 3.46 -0.19 -35.92
N GLY A 371 2.14 -0.08 -35.98
CA GLY A 371 1.47 1.20 -35.81
C GLY A 371 1.07 1.91 -37.09
N THR A 372 -0.22 1.89 -37.39
CA THR A 372 -1.00 3.11 -37.67
C THR A 372 -2.46 2.72 -37.91
N ARG A 373 -3.38 3.24 -37.09
CA ARG A 373 -4.79 3.41 -37.49
C ARG A 373 -5.22 4.83 -37.19
N GLY A 374 -5.42 5.58 -38.28
CA GLY A 374 -5.91 6.94 -38.29
C GLY A 374 -7.41 7.05 -38.02
N ARG A 375 -7.83 8.30 -37.77
CA ARG A 375 -9.23 8.72 -37.65
C ARG A 375 -9.51 9.74 -38.76
N ALA A 376 -10.61 9.59 -39.49
CA ALA A 376 -11.03 10.52 -40.53
C ALA A 376 -12.29 11.32 -40.17
N ARG A 377 -12.15 12.64 -40.38
CA ARG A 377 -13.10 13.68 -40.80
C ARG A 377 -14.19 14.23 -39.85
N LYS A 378 -14.06 15.54 -39.61
CA LYS A 378 -15.10 16.53 -39.28
C LYS A 378 -16.14 16.65 -40.41
N ARG A 379 -17.40 16.91 -40.04
CA ARG A 379 -18.37 17.66 -40.86
C ARG A 379 -18.94 18.84 -40.06
N LEU A 380 -19.22 19.89 -40.82
CA LEU A 380 -19.54 21.27 -40.44
C LEU A 380 -20.92 21.43 -39.75
N SER A 381 -21.00 22.48 -38.94
CA SER A 381 -22.21 23.06 -38.35
C SER A 381 -22.94 23.96 -39.35
N HIS A 382 -24.24 23.77 -39.50
CA HIS A 382 -25.17 24.81 -39.95
C HIS A 382 -26.30 24.94 -38.91
N ALA A 383 -26.58 26.18 -38.52
CA ALA A 383 -27.67 26.57 -37.64
C ALA A 383 -29.02 26.50 -38.38
N PHE A 384 -30.09 26.13 -37.67
CA PHE A 384 -31.41 26.76 -37.79
C PHE A 384 -32.29 26.44 -36.56
N ASN A 385 -33.24 27.35 -36.37
CA ASN A 385 -34.08 27.63 -35.21
C ASN A 385 -35.10 26.55 -34.77
N SER A 386 -35.40 26.65 -33.46
CA SER A 386 -36.72 26.72 -32.80
C SER A 386 -37.42 25.50 -32.16
N VAL A 387 -37.93 25.84 -30.96
CA VAL A 387 -39.08 25.36 -30.16
C VAL A 387 -38.87 24.19 -29.17
N SER A 388 -39.14 24.56 -27.92
CA SER A 388 -39.26 23.86 -26.64
C SER A 388 -40.33 22.77 -26.54
N VAL A 389 -40.09 21.73 -25.74
CA VAL A 389 -41.00 21.24 -24.66
C VAL A 389 -40.17 20.56 -23.54
N SER A 390 -40.55 20.83 -22.30
CA SER A 390 -39.90 20.47 -21.02
C SER A 390 -40.23 19.06 -20.49
N SER A 391 -39.30 18.48 -19.69
CA SER A 391 -39.49 17.71 -18.43
C SER A 391 -38.15 17.04 -18.06
N SER A 392 -37.31 17.57 -17.18
CA SER A 392 -37.35 17.62 -15.69
C SER A 392 -37.33 16.27 -14.98
N ALA A 393 -36.15 15.82 -14.56
CA ALA A 393 -35.90 15.26 -13.22
C ALA A 393 -34.40 15.40 -12.88
N ALA A 394 -34.11 16.16 -11.83
CA ALA A 394 -32.78 16.45 -11.32
C ALA A 394 -32.61 15.80 -9.93
N SER A 395 -31.39 15.42 -9.56
CA SER A 395 -30.84 15.82 -8.26
C SER A 395 -29.32 15.68 -8.27
N SER A 396 -28.66 16.80 -7.94
CA SER A 396 -27.22 16.94 -7.76
C SER A 396 -27.00 17.39 -6.32
N PHE A 397 -26.05 16.75 -5.64
CA PHE A 397 -25.62 17.11 -4.28
C PHE A 397 -24.68 18.33 -4.36
N GLY A 398 -25.11 19.44 -3.77
CA GLY A 398 -24.28 20.63 -3.51
C GLY A 398 -23.88 20.69 -2.04
N GLY A 399 -22.60 20.94 -1.80
CA GLY A 399 -21.99 21.09 -0.47
C GLY A 399 -22.38 22.40 0.21
N TRP A 400 -22.37 22.39 1.54
CA TRP A 400 -22.62 23.54 2.39
C TRP A 400 -21.37 23.83 3.23
N ARG A 401 -20.82 25.03 3.04
CA ARG A 401 -20.04 25.76 4.05
C ARG A 401 -20.90 26.97 4.38
N ASP A 402 -21.12 27.23 5.66
CA ASP A 402 -21.49 28.57 6.10
C ASP A 402 -20.69 28.93 7.34
N ALA A 403 -20.16 30.15 7.28
CA ALA A 403 -19.57 30.90 8.38
C ALA A 403 -20.64 31.87 8.88
N LEU A 404 -20.74 32.04 10.20
CA LEU A 404 -21.48 33.14 10.82
C LEU A 404 -20.61 33.79 11.89
N LYS A 405 -20.75 35.12 11.94
CA LYS A 405 -19.96 36.11 12.67
C LYS A 405 -20.37 36.24 14.15
N ASP A 406 -19.47 36.90 14.86
CA ASP A 406 -19.53 37.46 16.21
C ASP A 406 -20.84 38.16 16.59
N ASP A 407 -21.23 38.07 17.86
CA ASP A 407 -21.56 39.23 18.70
C ASP A 407 -21.49 38.92 20.22
N ASP A 408 -20.83 39.86 20.90
CA ASP A 408 -20.99 40.38 22.27
C ASP A 408 -20.47 39.72 23.56
N ILE A 409 -19.80 40.62 24.28
CA ILE A 409 -19.04 40.57 25.52
C ILE A 409 -19.96 40.68 26.74
N ARG A 410 -19.71 39.87 27.79
CA ARG A 410 -19.88 40.29 29.20
C ARG A 410 -18.87 39.61 30.12
N GLU A 411 -18.04 40.44 30.76
CA GLU A 411 -17.08 40.10 31.82
C GLU A 411 -17.74 39.99 33.22
N ALA A 412 -17.22 39.03 34.01
CA ALA A 412 -16.84 39.06 35.45
C ALA A 412 -17.95 39.24 36.54
N PRO A 413 -17.74 38.75 37.81
CA PRO A 413 -16.45 38.62 38.51
C PRO A 413 -16.20 37.38 39.42
N SER A 414 -14.95 37.39 39.90
CA SER A 414 -14.18 36.56 40.82
C SER A 414 -14.69 36.40 42.27
N GLU A 415 -14.32 35.29 42.94
CA GLU A 415 -13.82 35.16 44.33
C GLU A 415 -13.45 33.67 44.57
N ASP A 416 -12.18 33.26 44.66
CA ASP A 416 -11.25 33.27 45.82
C ASP A 416 -11.68 32.38 47.02
N LYS A 417 -11.00 31.24 47.23
CA LYS A 417 -10.19 30.96 48.45
C LYS A 417 -9.62 29.54 48.55
N ASN A 418 -8.31 29.53 48.80
CA ASN A 418 -7.45 28.46 49.31
C ASN A 418 -7.98 27.68 50.53
N ARG A 419 -7.74 26.35 50.56
CA ARG A 419 -7.28 25.61 51.76
C ARG A 419 -6.67 24.23 51.41
N PRO A 420 -5.47 23.87 51.90
CA PRO A 420 -4.87 22.53 51.73
C PRO A 420 -4.91 21.75 53.08
N PRO A 421 -4.20 20.60 53.26
CA PRO A 421 -4.81 19.29 53.50
C PRO A 421 -4.71 18.81 54.96
N LYS A 422 -5.50 17.80 55.34
CA LYS A 422 -5.34 17.08 56.62
C LYS A 422 -4.53 15.80 56.43
N MET A 423 -3.45 15.70 57.19
CA MET A 423 -2.65 14.50 57.40
C MET A 423 -3.41 13.45 58.21
N ALA A 424 -3.16 12.17 57.92
CA ALA A 424 -3.22 11.10 58.91
C ALA A 424 -2.02 10.16 58.70
N ILE A 425 -1.22 10.11 59.75
CA ILE A 425 -0.05 9.25 59.99
C ILE A 425 -0.57 7.90 60.49
N SER A 426 0.01 6.77 60.04
CA SER A 426 0.28 5.65 60.96
C SER A 426 1.34 4.67 60.42
N THR A 427 2.50 4.71 61.09
CA THR A 427 3.28 3.57 61.63
C THR A 427 3.83 2.46 60.71
N VAL A 428 5.13 2.57 60.45
CA VAL A 428 6.23 1.61 60.71
C VAL A 428 5.81 0.27 61.36
N THR A 429 6.28 -0.85 60.77
CA THR A 429 6.83 -1.99 61.53
C THR A 429 7.96 -2.65 60.72
N THR A 430 9.03 -2.93 61.44
CA THR A 430 10.37 -3.39 61.07
C THR A 430 10.42 -4.94 61.01
N THR A 431 11.21 -5.48 60.06
CA THR A 431 12.01 -6.74 59.92
C THR A 431 11.99 -7.86 61.02
N PRO A 432 12.56 -9.10 60.84
CA PRO A 432 13.54 -9.58 59.85
C PRO A 432 13.35 -11.02 59.27
N ALA A 433 14.37 -11.39 58.48
CA ALA A 433 14.71 -12.60 57.74
C ALA A 433 14.76 -13.97 58.46
N ILE A 434 14.66 -15.04 57.65
CA ILE A 434 15.25 -16.39 57.80
C ILE A 434 15.51 -16.90 56.35
N THR A 435 16.72 -16.91 55.79
CA THR A 435 17.81 -17.93 55.78
C THR A 435 17.43 -19.35 55.36
N GLU A 436 18.33 -19.98 54.57
CA GLU A 436 18.51 -21.44 54.36
C GLU A 436 17.58 -22.14 53.33
N THR A 437 18.01 -23.07 52.46
CA THR A 437 19.31 -23.69 52.16
C THR A 437 19.22 -24.38 50.79
N THR A 438 20.36 -24.39 50.11
CA THR A 438 20.77 -25.15 48.92
C THR A 438 20.36 -26.64 48.95
N THR A 439 19.88 -27.20 47.83
CA THR A 439 20.16 -28.60 47.50
C THR A 439 20.22 -28.87 46.00
N ILE A 440 21.37 -29.40 45.61
CA ILE A 440 21.76 -29.86 44.28
C ILE A 440 21.41 -31.35 44.19
N THR A 441 20.73 -31.78 43.12
CA THR A 441 20.70 -33.19 42.67
C THR A 441 20.52 -33.16 41.15
N LYS A 442 21.61 -33.21 40.37
CA LYS A 442 22.34 -34.39 39.88
C LYS A 442 21.54 -35.20 38.85
N THR A 443 21.93 -34.93 37.61
CA THR A 443 21.69 -35.62 36.35
C THR A 443 21.97 -37.12 36.44
N ALA A 444 21.05 -37.94 35.92
CA ALA A 444 21.30 -39.33 35.57
C ALA A 444 21.12 -39.50 34.06
N ARG A 445 22.22 -39.91 33.43
CA ARG A 445 22.39 -40.28 32.03
C ARG A 445 22.07 -41.77 31.93
N ALA A 446 21.16 -42.17 31.05
CA ALA A 446 20.96 -43.57 30.70
C ALA A 446 21.24 -43.72 29.19
N THR A 447 22.33 -44.41 28.91
CA THR A 447 22.60 -45.11 27.66
C THR A 447 22.04 -46.52 27.79
N GLU A 448 21.13 -46.89 26.89
CA GLU A 448 21.15 -48.13 26.10
C GLU A 448 20.21 -47.95 24.90
#